data_AF-A0A1I1KPV1-F1
#
_entry.id   AF-A0A1I1KPV1-F1
#
_cell.length_a   1.000
_cell.length_b   1.000
_cell.length_c   1.000
_cell.angle_alpha   90.00
_cell.angle_beta   90.00
_cell.angle_gamma   90.00
#
_symmetry.space_group_name_H-M   'P 1'
#
loop_
_entity.id
_entity.type
_entity.pdbx_description
1 polymer ?
#
loop_
_entity_poly.entity_id
_entity_poly.type
_entity_poly.pdbx_seq_one_letter_code
_entity_poly.pdbx_strand_id
1 'polypeptide(L)'
;MATTAIGSARVQSIEERVAALDWQGIESELDEHGVGLTGPLLDAGACAALRDLYGEPGHFRSRIVMARHGFGRGEYQYFAHPLPEAIAALRPLIYTRLAPIANRWNASLGIDQRYPGALDDFLALCHARGQERPTPLLLKYGAGDYNCLHQDLYGDLFFPFQMVILLSEPGRDFTGGEFTVVEQRPRMQSRPEVVPLRQGEAAIFAVQHRPVQGTRGTYRVNLRHGVSRVRSGERYTTGLIFHDAR
;
A
#
# COMPACT_ATOMS: atom_id res chain seq x y z
N MET A 1 -37.01 1.22 -37.50
CA MET A 1 -36.37 1.84 -36.32
C MET A 1 -35.94 0.71 -35.39
N ALA A 2 -34.66 0.40 -35.33
CA ALA A 2 -34.12 -0.61 -34.44
C ALA A 2 -33.50 0.11 -33.24
N THR A 3 -34.14 -0.02 -32.09
CA THR A 3 -33.68 0.55 -30.83
C THR A 3 -32.67 -0.43 -30.23
N THR A 4 -31.39 -0.12 -30.35
CA THR A 4 -30.31 -0.88 -29.69
C THR A 4 -30.38 -0.62 -28.20
N ALA A 5 -30.80 -1.62 -27.43
CA ALA A 5 -30.73 -1.57 -25.98
C ALA A 5 -29.25 -1.52 -25.54
N ILE A 6 -28.84 -0.40 -24.97
CA ILE A 6 -27.55 -0.28 -24.30
C ILE A 6 -27.67 -1.08 -23.00
N GLY A 7 -27.04 -2.26 -22.96
CA GLY A 7 -26.92 -3.05 -21.75
C GLY A 7 -26.21 -2.25 -20.66
N SER A 8 -26.86 -2.05 -19.53
CA SER A 8 -26.25 -1.50 -18.33
C SER A 8 -25.06 -2.38 -17.93
N ALA A 9 -23.84 -1.85 -18.00
CA ALA A 9 -22.66 -2.53 -17.49
C ALA A 9 -22.81 -2.68 -15.97
N ARG A 10 -22.88 -3.92 -15.49
CA ARG A 10 -22.92 -4.23 -14.05
C ARG A 10 -21.66 -3.67 -13.39
N VAL A 11 -21.82 -2.85 -12.36
CA VAL A 11 -20.71 -2.42 -11.50
C VAL A 11 -20.15 -3.67 -10.81
N GLN A 12 -18.89 -4.00 -11.10
CA GLN A 12 -18.20 -5.09 -10.41
C GLN A 12 -18.05 -4.75 -8.93
N SER A 13 -18.19 -5.75 -8.06
CA SER A 13 -17.86 -5.62 -6.64
C SER A 13 -16.34 -5.52 -6.43
N ILE A 14 -15.92 -5.05 -5.25
CA ILE A 14 -14.50 -5.06 -4.87
C ILE A 14 -13.94 -6.48 -4.87
N GLU A 15 -14.72 -7.47 -4.42
CA GLU A 15 -14.33 -8.87 -4.43
C GLU A 15 -14.06 -9.40 -5.84
N GLU A 16 -14.97 -9.13 -6.78
CA GLU A 16 -14.79 -9.50 -8.20
C GLU A 16 -13.55 -8.83 -8.80
N ARG A 17 -13.30 -7.54 -8.51
CA ARG A 17 -12.09 -6.83 -8.96
C ARG A 17 -10.82 -7.45 -8.40
N VAL A 18 -10.77 -7.72 -7.10
CA VAL A 18 -9.60 -8.33 -6.45
C VAL A 18 -9.36 -9.75 -6.94
N ALA A 19 -10.42 -10.52 -7.20
CA ALA A 19 -10.31 -11.87 -7.75
C ALA A 19 -9.77 -11.87 -9.20
N ALA A 20 -10.07 -10.82 -9.97
CA ALA A 20 -9.69 -10.69 -11.38
C ALA A 20 -8.28 -10.13 -11.62
N LEU A 21 -7.55 -9.70 -10.58
CA LEU A 21 -6.19 -9.20 -10.74
C LEU A 21 -5.25 -10.29 -11.27
N ASP A 22 -4.23 -9.87 -12.01
CA ASP A 22 -3.13 -10.76 -12.41
C ASP A 22 -2.21 -11.05 -11.21
N TRP A 23 -2.68 -11.93 -10.32
CA TRP A 23 -1.94 -12.31 -9.13
C TRP A 23 -0.60 -12.96 -9.44
N GLN A 24 -0.49 -13.68 -10.56
CA GLN A 24 0.76 -14.29 -10.98
C GLN A 24 1.77 -13.21 -11.39
N GLY A 25 1.34 -12.21 -12.16
CA GLY A 25 2.17 -11.06 -12.53
C GLY A 25 2.58 -10.24 -11.30
N ILE A 26 1.63 -9.92 -10.41
CA ILE A 26 1.90 -9.18 -9.16
C ILE A 26 2.94 -9.93 -8.30
N GLU A 27 2.79 -11.25 -8.15
CA GLU A 27 3.72 -12.07 -7.38
C GLU A 27 5.13 -12.09 -8.01
N SER A 28 5.20 -12.21 -9.33
CA SER A 28 6.48 -12.20 -10.07
C SER A 28 7.19 -10.86 -9.90
N GLU A 29 6.48 -9.74 -10.04
CA GLU A 29 7.01 -8.38 -9.84
C GLU A 29 7.44 -8.13 -8.39
N LEU A 30 6.68 -8.64 -7.41
CA LEU A 30 7.09 -8.59 -6.00
C LEU A 30 8.38 -9.37 -5.78
N ASP A 31 8.50 -10.59 -6.32
CA ASP A 31 9.69 -11.42 -6.17
C ASP A 31 10.92 -10.76 -6.83
N GLU A 32 10.76 -10.20 -8.02
CA GLU A 32 11.86 -9.65 -8.83
C GLU A 32 12.28 -8.23 -8.43
N HIS A 33 11.31 -7.38 -8.07
CA HIS A 33 11.52 -5.93 -7.87
C HIS A 33 11.09 -5.44 -6.48
N GLY A 34 10.36 -6.24 -5.71
CA GLY A 34 9.83 -5.84 -4.40
C GLY A 34 8.60 -4.95 -4.49
N VAL A 35 8.04 -4.75 -5.68
CA VAL A 35 6.82 -3.99 -5.91
C VAL A 35 6.08 -4.50 -7.14
N GLY A 36 4.76 -4.71 -7.02
CA GLY A 36 3.88 -5.13 -8.12
C GLY A 36 2.65 -4.24 -8.23
N LEU A 37 2.27 -3.90 -9.46
CA LEU A 37 1.09 -3.08 -9.78
C LEU A 37 -0.16 -3.95 -9.90
N THR A 38 -1.27 -3.54 -9.29
CA THR A 38 -2.54 -4.30 -9.35
C THR A 38 -3.41 -3.94 -10.55
N GLY A 39 -3.20 -2.78 -11.18
CA GLY A 39 -4.21 -2.12 -12.00
C GLY A 39 -5.32 -1.45 -11.14
N PRO A 40 -6.42 -0.99 -11.74
CA PRO A 40 -7.43 -0.20 -11.04
C PRO A 40 -8.27 -1.04 -10.07
N LEU A 41 -8.26 -0.65 -8.79
CA LEU A 41 -9.08 -1.23 -7.72
C LEU A 41 -10.28 -0.38 -7.35
N LEU A 42 -10.14 0.94 -7.51
CA LEU A 42 -11.16 1.94 -7.22
C LEU A 42 -11.48 2.73 -8.48
N ASP A 43 -12.76 3.06 -8.67
CA ASP A 43 -13.15 4.05 -9.67
C ASP A 43 -12.93 5.49 -9.15
N ALA A 44 -13.14 6.48 -10.02
CA ALA A 44 -12.97 7.89 -9.67
C ALA A 44 -13.92 8.36 -8.56
N GLY A 45 -15.12 7.78 -8.46
CA GLY A 45 -16.10 8.12 -7.42
C GLY A 45 -15.67 7.62 -6.05
N ALA A 46 -15.23 6.38 -5.96
CA ALA A 46 -14.65 5.80 -4.74
C ALA A 46 -13.36 6.54 -4.33
N CYS A 47 -12.54 6.96 -5.29
CA CYS A 47 -11.36 7.78 -5.02
C CYS A 47 -11.72 9.15 -4.43
N ALA A 48 -12.74 9.81 -4.98
CA ALA A 48 -13.23 11.09 -4.47
C ALA A 48 -13.82 10.93 -3.07
N ALA A 49 -14.67 9.93 -2.85
CA ALA A 49 -15.26 9.66 -1.54
C ALA A 49 -14.19 9.45 -0.45
N LEU A 50 -13.13 8.67 -0.72
CA LEU A 50 -12.02 8.50 0.23
C LEU A 50 -11.22 9.79 0.46
N ARG A 51 -11.03 10.63 -0.58
CA ARG A 51 -10.34 11.92 -0.45
C ARG A 51 -11.12 12.88 0.45
N ASP A 52 -12.42 12.96 0.27
CA ASP A 52 -13.29 13.90 0.98
C ASP A 52 -13.30 13.63 2.49
N LEU A 53 -13.14 12.36 2.89
CA LEU A 53 -12.98 11.99 4.30
C LEU A 53 -11.85 12.74 5.00
N TYR A 54 -10.80 13.19 4.31
CA TYR A 54 -9.69 13.93 4.94
C TYR A 54 -10.15 15.14 5.76
N GLY A 55 -11.23 15.79 5.30
CA GLY A 55 -11.85 16.95 5.96
C GLY A 55 -12.74 16.61 7.15
N GLU A 56 -12.93 15.33 7.47
CA GLU A 56 -13.87 14.83 8.47
C GLU A 56 -13.12 14.14 9.63
N PRO A 57 -12.74 14.87 10.69
CA PRO A 57 -11.88 14.35 11.75
C PRO A 57 -12.44 13.11 12.47
N GLY A 58 -13.76 12.93 12.48
CA GLY A 58 -14.43 11.78 13.12
C GLY A 58 -14.03 10.42 12.53
N HIS A 59 -13.48 10.39 11.31
CA HIS A 59 -13.00 9.18 10.66
C HIS A 59 -11.59 8.77 11.09
N PHE A 60 -10.86 9.60 11.84
CA PHE A 60 -9.44 9.37 12.14
C PHE A 60 -9.16 9.37 13.63
N ARG A 61 -8.24 8.51 14.06
CA ARG A 61 -7.77 8.49 15.46
C ARG A 61 -6.56 9.39 15.69
N SER A 62 -5.83 9.76 14.64
CA SER A 62 -4.64 10.60 14.74
C SER A 62 -4.27 11.23 13.40
N ARG A 63 -3.60 12.38 13.49
CA ARG A 63 -3.00 13.12 12.36
C ARG A 63 -1.53 13.35 12.62
N ILE A 64 -0.70 13.08 11.62
CA ILE A 64 0.73 13.28 11.65
C ILE A 64 1.12 14.34 10.63
N VAL A 65 1.88 15.33 11.09
CA VAL A 65 2.51 16.35 10.24
C VAL A 65 3.96 15.95 10.03
N MET A 66 4.29 15.47 8.84
CA MET A 66 5.56 14.76 8.55
C MET A 66 6.80 15.58 8.89
N ALA A 67 6.74 16.90 8.68
CA ALA A 67 7.84 17.82 8.94
C ALA A 67 8.28 17.84 10.41
N ARG A 68 7.38 17.52 11.35
CA ARG A 68 7.70 17.46 12.80
C ARG A 68 8.52 16.23 13.19
N HIS A 69 8.61 15.24 12.30
CA HIS A 69 9.23 13.94 12.57
C HIS A 69 10.41 13.62 11.65
N GLY A 70 10.78 14.54 10.75
CA GLY A 70 11.83 14.29 9.75
C GLY A 70 11.43 13.32 8.63
N PHE A 71 10.13 13.03 8.49
CA PHE A 71 9.61 12.10 7.46
C PHE A 71 9.44 12.77 6.09
N GLY A 72 9.76 14.05 5.96
CA GLY A 72 9.57 14.85 4.75
C GLY A 72 8.59 15.99 5.01
N ARG A 73 7.79 16.33 4.01
CA ARG A 73 6.76 17.39 4.08
C ARG A 73 5.44 16.85 3.53
N GLY A 74 4.33 17.25 4.14
CA GLY A 74 3.01 16.67 3.93
C GLY A 74 2.43 16.13 5.23
N GLU A 75 1.28 15.46 5.10
CA GLU A 75 0.50 15.01 6.24
C GLU A 75 -0.17 13.67 5.96
N TYR A 76 -0.45 12.92 7.02
CA TYR A 76 -1.31 11.75 6.93
C TYR A 76 -2.16 11.57 8.18
N GLN A 77 -3.31 10.93 8.03
CA GLN A 77 -4.24 10.63 9.11
C GLN A 77 -4.52 9.13 9.14
N TYR A 78 -4.44 8.51 10.31
CA TYR A 78 -4.80 7.09 10.45
C TYR A 78 -6.29 6.94 10.77
N PHE A 79 -6.98 6.07 10.04
CA PHE A 79 -8.41 5.84 10.22
C PHE A 79 -8.73 5.29 11.62
N ALA A 80 -9.84 5.70 12.21
CA ALA A 80 -10.42 5.04 13.38
C ALA A 80 -11.26 3.82 12.94
N HIS A 81 -11.72 3.02 13.90
CA HIS A 81 -12.83 2.10 13.64
C HIS A 81 -14.17 2.85 13.72
N PRO A 82 -15.17 2.47 12.90
CA PRO A 82 -15.08 1.52 11.79
C PRO A 82 -14.25 2.09 10.62
N LEU A 83 -13.56 1.22 9.89
CA LEU A 83 -12.83 1.61 8.68
C LEU A 83 -13.82 2.01 7.57
N PRO A 84 -13.45 2.92 6.64
CA PRO A 84 -14.27 3.20 5.46
C PRO A 84 -14.55 1.93 4.67
N GLU A 85 -15.76 1.80 4.11
CA GLU A 85 -16.26 0.56 3.48
C GLU A 85 -15.28 -0.03 2.46
N ALA A 86 -14.74 0.78 1.56
CA ALA A 86 -13.79 0.32 0.55
C ALA A 86 -12.50 -0.25 1.18
N ILE A 87 -12.01 0.37 2.26
CA ILE A 87 -10.81 -0.08 2.98
C ILE A 87 -11.11 -1.36 3.76
N ALA A 88 -12.27 -1.42 4.42
CA ALA A 88 -12.74 -2.60 5.15
C ALA A 88 -12.91 -3.81 4.23
N ALA A 89 -13.38 -3.62 3.00
CA ALA A 89 -13.51 -4.67 2.00
C ALA A 89 -12.16 -5.11 1.42
N LEU A 90 -11.29 -4.18 1.03
CA LEU A 90 -10.02 -4.49 0.38
C LEU A 90 -9.01 -5.18 1.32
N ARG A 91 -8.90 -4.71 2.57
CA ARG A 91 -7.84 -5.15 3.51
C ARG A 91 -7.81 -6.68 3.70
N PRO A 92 -8.91 -7.40 4.03
CA PRO A 92 -8.88 -8.85 4.21
C PRO A 92 -8.68 -9.62 2.90
N LEU A 93 -9.29 -9.15 1.79
CA LEU A 93 -9.19 -9.82 0.49
C LEU A 93 -7.76 -9.83 -0.04
N ILE A 94 -7.07 -8.69 0.07
CA ILE A 94 -5.67 -8.58 -0.36
C ILE A 94 -4.77 -9.37 0.59
N TYR A 95 -4.98 -9.26 1.90
CA TYR A 95 -4.18 -10.00 2.88
C TYR A 95 -4.15 -11.50 2.57
N THR A 96 -5.33 -12.08 2.30
CA THR A 96 -5.49 -13.53 2.02
C THR A 96 -4.62 -13.97 0.85
N ARG A 97 -4.43 -13.11 -0.16
CA ARG A 97 -3.59 -13.37 -1.33
C ARG A 97 -2.10 -13.19 -1.04
N LEU A 98 -1.76 -12.25 -0.15
CA LEU A 98 -0.37 -11.93 0.20
C LEU A 98 0.23 -12.83 1.28
N ALA A 99 -0.57 -13.40 2.17
CA ALA A 99 -0.07 -14.21 3.28
C ALA A 99 0.75 -15.44 2.83
N PRO A 100 0.34 -16.21 1.79
CA PRO A 100 1.17 -17.29 1.25
C PRO A 100 2.52 -16.80 0.69
N ILE A 101 2.54 -15.66 -0.01
CA ILE A 101 3.75 -15.04 -0.56
C ILE A 101 4.70 -14.65 0.59
N ALA A 102 4.15 -14.00 1.63
CA ALA A 102 4.91 -13.59 2.80
C ALA A 102 5.53 -14.78 3.54
N ASN A 103 4.77 -15.88 3.67
CA ASN A 103 5.25 -17.12 4.27
C ASN A 103 6.35 -17.79 3.42
N ARG A 104 6.21 -17.79 2.09
CA ARG A 104 7.26 -18.28 1.18
C ARG A 104 8.55 -17.48 1.32
N TRP A 105 8.44 -16.14 1.36
CA TRP A 105 9.57 -15.24 1.55
C TRP A 105 10.28 -15.52 2.86
N ASN A 106 9.53 -15.57 3.97
CA ASN A 106 10.10 -15.86 5.28
C ASN A 106 10.78 -17.23 5.32
N ALA A 107 10.17 -18.27 4.74
CA ALA A 107 10.80 -19.59 4.64
C ALA A 107 12.14 -19.56 3.88
N SER A 108 12.18 -18.88 2.72
CA SER A 108 13.41 -18.76 1.91
C SER A 108 14.53 -17.97 2.60
N LEU A 109 14.17 -17.04 3.49
CA LEU A 109 15.10 -16.22 4.26
C LEU A 109 15.46 -16.83 5.63
N GLY A 110 14.92 -18.01 5.96
CA GLY A 110 15.13 -18.62 7.28
C GLY A 110 14.53 -17.82 8.44
N ILE A 111 13.46 -17.05 8.18
CA ILE A 111 12.71 -16.29 9.19
C ILE A 111 11.58 -17.19 9.71
N ASP A 112 11.45 -17.32 11.03
CA ASP A 112 10.48 -18.24 11.65
C ASP A 112 9.04 -17.71 11.65
N GLN A 113 8.83 -16.40 11.55
CA GLN A 113 7.50 -15.79 11.56
C GLN A 113 6.63 -16.35 10.44
N ARG A 114 5.40 -16.78 10.77
CA ARG A 114 4.37 -17.19 9.82
C ARG A 114 3.11 -16.36 10.03
N TYR A 115 2.39 -16.13 8.95
CA TYR A 115 1.15 -15.35 8.91
C TYR A 115 -0.02 -16.31 8.67
N PRO A 116 -1.12 -16.21 9.45
CA PRO A 116 -2.31 -17.03 9.26
C PRO A 116 -3.00 -16.72 7.93
N GLY A 117 -3.94 -17.57 7.52
CA GLY A 117 -4.63 -17.43 6.24
C GLY A 117 -5.63 -16.26 6.19
N ALA A 118 -6.22 -15.89 7.34
CA ALA A 118 -7.19 -14.81 7.45
C ALA A 118 -6.58 -13.60 8.18
N LEU A 119 -7.00 -12.40 7.76
CA LEU A 119 -6.54 -11.15 8.35
C LEU A 119 -6.94 -11.05 9.83
N ASP A 120 -8.16 -11.43 10.16
CA ASP A 120 -8.68 -11.31 11.53
C ASP A 120 -7.86 -12.15 12.52
N ASP A 121 -7.39 -13.33 12.11
CA ASP A 121 -6.48 -14.15 12.91
C ASP A 121 -5.15 -13.43 13.17
N PHE A 122 -4.62 -12.72 12.17
CA PHE A 122 -3.38 -11.97 12.32
C PHE A 122 -3.56 -10.71 13.17
N LEU A 123 -4.71 -10.04 13.06
CA LEU A 123 -5.06 -8.93 13.94
C LEU A 123 -5.24 -9.40 15.38
N ALA A 124 -5.84 -10.58 15.61
CA ALA A 124 -5.91 -11.18 16.95
C ALA A 124 -4.52 -11.43 17.55
N LEU A 125 -3.53 -11.85 16.74
CA LEU A 125 -2.14 -11.96 17.17
C LEU A 125 -1.53 -10.60 17.52
N CYS A 126 -1.82 -9.56 16.74
CA CYS A 126 -1.43 -8.18 17.05
C CYS A 126 -2.01 -7.74 18.40
N HIS A 127 -3.31 -7.94 18.61
CA HIS A 127 -4.04 -7.53 19.82
C HIS A 127 -3.50 -8.26 21.05
N ALA A 128 -3.20 -9.56 20.93
CA ALA A 128 -2.54 -10.33 22.00
C ALA A 128 -1.13 -9.80 22.38
N ARG A 129 -0.52 -8.96 21.53
CA ARG A 129 0.76 -8.26 21.77
C ARG A 129 0.57 -6.78 22.12
N GLY A 130 -0.65 -6.35 22.41
CA GLY A 130 -0.99 -4.97 22.72
C GLY A 130 -0.98 -4.02 21.52
N GLN A 131 -1.02 -4.55 20.29
CA GLN A 131 -1.15 -3.78 19.07
C GLN A 131 -2.61 -3.68 18.62
N GLU A 132 -3.38 -2.74 19.17
CA GLU A 132 -4.85 -2.65 18.98
C GLU A 132 -5.31 -1.53 18.02
N ARG A 133 -4.40 -0.70 17.51
CA ARG A 133 -4.74 0.50 16.72
C ARG A 133 -4.70 0.21 15.21
N PRO A 134 -5.78 0.46 14.44
CA PRO A 134 -5.86 0.09 13.02
C PRO A 134 -4.88 0.86 12.12
N THR A 135 -4.10 0.25 11.26
CA THR A 135 -3.04 0.98 10.54
C THR A 135 -3.37 1.57 9.16
N PRO A 136 -4.55 1.34 8.53
CA PRO A 136 -4.91 2.07 7.31
C PRO A 136 -4.93 3.58 7.51
N LEU A 137 -4.51 4.31 6.48
CA LEU A 137 -4.28 5.75 6.59
C LEU A 137 -4.51 6.49 5.26
N LEU A 138 -4.83 7.77 5.35
CA LEU A 138 -5.00 8.68 4.22
C LEU A 138 -3.89 9.73 4.25
N LEU A 139 -3.13 9.86 3.16
CA LEU A 139 -2.06 10.83 3.00
C LEU A 139 -2.49 11.98 2.11
N LYS A 140 -2.05 13.19 2.46
CA LYS A 140 -2.20 14.41 1.68
C LYS A 140 -0.85 15.09 1.48
N TYR A 141 -0.55 15.41 0.23
CA TYR A 141 0.62 16.19 -0.18
C TYR A 141 0.18 17.38 -1.05
N GLY A 142 0.78 18.54 -0.80
CA GLY A 142 0.69 19.73 -1.66
C GLY A 142 1.97 19.98 -2.45
N ALA A 143 2.02 21.09 -3.20
CA ALA A 143 3.22 21.48 -3.93
C ALA A 143 4.43 21.67 -3.00
N GLY A 144 5.57 21.05 -3.36
CA GLY A 144 6.81 21.06 -2.57
C GLY A 144 6.90 19.95 -1.54
N ASP A 145 5.81 19.25 -1.25
CA ASP A 145 5.79 18.13 -0.32
C ASP A 145 6.46 16.87 -0.91
N TYR A 146 6.94 15.99 -0.03
CA TYR A 146 7.64 14.76 -0.36
C TYR A 146 7.69 13.82 0.85
N ASN A 147 7.89 12.53 0.61
CA ASN A 147 8.13 11.55 1.67
C ASN A 147 9.55 11.00 1.58
N CYS A 148 10.31 11.10 2.67
CA CYS A 148 11.64 10.53 2.77
C CYS A 148 11.62 9.02 2.52
N LEU A 149 12.76 8.44 2.10
CA LEU A 149 12.88 6.99 2.01
C LEU A 149 12.90 6.37 3.41
N HIS A 150 11.88 5.56 3.71
CA HIS A 150 11.65 4.95 5.02
C HIS A 150 11.25 3.47 4.90
N GLN A 151 11.04 2.85 6.05
CA GLN A 151 10.46 1.51 6.21
C GLN A 151 9.40 1.62 7.30
N ASP A 152 8.22 1.09 7.05
CA ASP A 152 7.09 1.15 7.98
C ASP A 152 7.10 -0.05 8.92
N LEU A 153 8.05 -0.03 9.84
CA LEU A 153 8.26 -1.07 10.85
C LEU A 153 7.86 -0.51 12.21
N TYR A 154 6.72 -0.92 12.70
CA TYR A 154 6.26 -0.52 14.03
C TYR A 154 5.46 -1.65 14.69
N GLY A 155 5.63 -1.77 16.00
CA GLY A 155 5.14 -2.92 16.77
C GLY A 155 6.11 -4.09 16.77
N ASP A 156 5.76 -5.11 17.56
CA ASP A 156 6.46 -6.39 17.65
C ASP A 156 6.10 -7.31 16.47
N LEU A 157 4.87 -7.20 15.96
CA LEU A 157 4.37 -7.93 14.80
C LEU A 157 4.12 -6.96 13.65
N PHE A 158 4.75 -7.22 12.51
CA PHE A 158 4.52 -6.50 11.25
C PHE A 158 4.33 -7.47 10.10
N PHE A 159 3.60 -7.04 9.08
CA PHE A 159 3.43 -7.76 7.81
C PHE A 159 4.44 -7.24 6.79
N PRO A 160 5.08 -8.08 5.97
CA PRO A 160 6.22 -7.66 5.13
C PRO A 160 5.78 -6.90 3.89
N PHE A 161 4.47 -6.84 3.61
CA PHE A 161 3.89 -6.12 2.49
C PHE A 161 2.95 -5.01 2.95
N GLN A 162 2.86 -3.99 2.11
CA GLN A 162 1.85 -2.94 2.19
C GLN A 162 1.27 -2.67 0.81
N MET A 163 0.13 -1.99 0.78
CA MET A 163 -0.43 -1.45 -0.44
C MET A 163 -0.62 0.05 -0.33
N VAL A 164 -0.33 0.76 -1.42
CA VAL A 164 -0.73 2.16 -1.60
C VAL A 164 -1.67 2.24 -2.80
N ILE A 165 -2.77 3.00 -2.67
CA ILE A 165 -3.72 3.30 -3.75
C ILE A 165 -3.68 4.80 -4.02
N LEU A 166 -3.49 5.20 -5.27
CA LEU A 166 -3.49 6.61 -5.66
C LEU A 166 -4.91 7.11 -5.85
N LEU A 167 -5.26 8.23 -5.21
CA LEU A 167 -6.62 8.80 -5.25
C LEU A 167 -6.72 10.08 -6.09
N SER A 168 -5.58 10.67 -6.45
CA SER A 168 -5.47 11.84 -7.34
C SER A 168 -5.02 11.39 -8.73
N GLU A 169 -5.50 12.04 -9.80
CA GLU A 169 -5.04 11.74 -11.17
C GLU A 169 -3.75 12.51 -11.52
N PRO A 170 -2.64 11.82 -11.86
CA PRO A 170 -1.43 12.49 -12.33
C PRO A 170 -1.67 13.34 -13.59
N GLY A 171 -1.02 14.50 -13.66
CA GLY A 171 -1.14 15.44 -14.78
C GLY A 171 -2.39 16.33 -14.72
N ARG A 172 -3.47 15.89 -14.05
CA ARG A 172 -4.67 16.70 -13.79
C ARG A 172 -4.65 17.32 -12.39
N ASP A 173 -4.53 16.49 -11.38
CA ASP A 173 -4.66 16.90 -9.97
C ASP A 173 -3.29 17.26 -9.37
N PHE A 174 -2.20 16.68 -9.87
CA PHE A 174 -0.83 16.97 -9.45
C PHE A 174 0.22 16.63 -10.52
N THR A 175 1.44 17.16 -10.38
CA THR A 175 2.62 16.74 -11.17
C THR A 175 3.81 16.41 -10.27
N GLY A 176 4.75 15.56 -10.73
CA GLY A 176 5.78 14.96 -9.85
C GLY A 176 5.14 13.98 -8.85
N GLY A 177 5.73 13.82 -7.66
CA GLY A 177 5.09 13.06 -6.58
C GLY A 177 5.00 11.56 -6.83
N GLU A 178 5.91 10.98 -7.61
CA GLU A 178 5.91 9.55 -7.91
C GLU A 178 6.21 8.73 -6.65
N PHE A 179 5.47 7.65 -6.46
CA PHE A 179 5.82 6.65 -5.46
C PHE A 179 7.08 5.91 -5.94
N THR A 180 8.04 5.71 -5.04
CA THR A 180 9.33 5.11 -5.38
C THR A 180 9.68 4.05 -4.35
N VAL A 181 10.12 2.89 -4.82
CA VAL A 181 10.78 1.86 -4.01
C VAL A 181 12.27 1.88 -4.39
N VAL A 182 13.15 1.88 -3.39
CA VAL A 182 14.59 1.97 -3.60
C VAL A 182 15.26 0.75 -3.01
N GLU A 183 15.88 -0.03 -3.89
CA GLU A 183 16.70 -1.16 -3.51
C GLU A 183 18.13 -0.70 -3.17
N GLN A 184 18.52 -0.95 -1.93
CA GLN A 184 19.89 -0.75 -1.48
C GLN A 184 20.72 -1.98 -1.83
N ARG A 185 21.71 -1.76 -2.69
CA ARG A 185 22.60 -2.80 -3.18
C ARG A 185 23.96 -2.66 -2.50
N PRO A 186 24.37 -3.60 -1.63
CA PRO A 186 25.64 -3.49 -0.92
C PRO A 186 26.82 -3.26 -1.87
N ARG A 187 27.65 -2.24 -1.60
CA ARG A 187 28.82 -1.85 -2.41
C ARG A 187 28.49 -1.39 -3.84
N MET A 188 27.22 -1.13 -4.16
CA MET A 188 26.76 -0.59 -5.44
C MET A 188 25.85 0.62 -5.19
N GLN A 189 25.59 1.40 -6.24
CA GLN A 189 24.58 2.46 -6.15
C GLN A 189 23.19 1.86 -5.94
N SER A 190 22.37 2.54 -5.13
CA SER A 190 20.97 2.13 -4.93
C SER A 190 20.20 2.22 -6.25
N ARG A 191 19.23 1.32 -6.46
CA ARG A 191 18.39 1.30 -7.66
C ARG A 191 16.99 1.77 -7.30
N PRO A 192 16.52 2.92 -7.84
CA PRO A 192 15.13 3.33 -7.69
C PRO A 192 14.24 2.62 -8.70
N GLU A 193 13.09 2.15 -8.24
CA GLU A 193 11.93 1.73 -9.02
C GLU A 193 10.85 2.81 -8.87
N VAL A 194 10.56 3.52 -9.96
CA VAL A 194 9.51 4.54 -9.99
C VAL A 194 8.20 3.87 -10.38
N VAL A 195 7.15 4.07 -9.58
CA VAL A 195 5.88 3.35 -9.71
C VAL A 195 4.81 4.29 -10.29
N PRO A 196 4.46 4.16 -11.58
CA PRO A 196 3.67 5.16 -12.31
C PRO A 196 2.16 4.95 -12.14
N LEU A 197 1.65 5.04 -10.91
CA LEU A 197 0.23 4.84 -10.60
C LEU A 197 -0.68 5.87 -11.29
N ARG A 198 -1.83 5.42 -11.78
CA ARG A 198 -3.00 6.26 -12.13
C ARG A 198 -4.02 6.31 -10.99
N GLN A 199 -4.99 7.23 -11.08
CA GLN A 199 -6.07 7.30 -10.11
C GLN A 199 -6.80 5.95 -10.02
N GLY A 200 -6.96 5.45 -8.80
CA GLY A 200 -7.62 4.19 -8.49
C GLY A 200 -6.73 2.95 -8.61
N GLU A 201 -5.53 3.08 -9.16
CA GLU A 201 -4.54 1.99 -9.21
C GLU A 201 -3.81 1.84 -7.89
N ALA A 202 -3.34 0.61 -7.63
CA ALA A 202 -2.55 0.30 -6.47
C ALA A 202 -1.20 -0.34 -6.80
N ALA A 203 -0.27 -0.16 -5.87
CA ALA A 203 0.98 -0.89 -5.82
C ALA A 203 1.05 -1.65 -4.50
N ILE A 204 1.40 -2.93 -4.58
CA ILE A 204 1.77 -3.77 -3.44
C ILE A 204 3.29 -3.79 -3.39
N PHE A 205 3.87 -3.53 -2.23
CA PHE A 205 5.32 -3.42 -2.10
C PHE A 205 5.82 -4.01 -0.79
N ALA A 206 7.06 -4.47 -0.82
CA ALA A 206 7.77 -4.98 0.34
C ALA A 206 8.27 -3.83 1.23
N VAL A 207 7.97 -3.91 2.52
CA VAL A 207 8.22 -2.83 3.50
C VAL A 207 9.70 -2.70 3.87
N GLN A 208 10.43 -3.82 3.85
CA GLN A 208 11.79 -3.86 4.39
C GLN A 208 12.75 -4.66 3.53
N HIS A 209 12.40 -5.91 3.24
CA HIS A 209 13.29 -6.85 2.56
C HIS A 209 12.52 -7.65 1.52
N ARG A 210 13.24 -8.05 0.47
CA ARG A 210 12.81 -9.13 -0.42
C ARG A 210 13.91 -10.20 -0.53
N PRO A 211 13.55 -11.47 -0.73
CA PRO A 211 14.50 -12.52 -1.04
C PRO A 211 15.07 -12.35 -2.46
N VAL A 212 16.35 -12.63 -2.62
CA VAL A 212 17.06 -12.66 -3.91
C VAL A 212 17.87 -13.94 -4.01
N GLN A 213 17.80 -14.61 -5.16
CA GLN A 213 18.60 -15.79 -5.42
C GLN A 213 20.05 -15.41 -5.72
N GLY A 214 20.97 -15.90 -4.89
CA GLY A 214 22.41 -15.81 -5.11
C GLY A 214 23.01 -17.18 -5.44
N THR A 215 24.28 -17.20 -5.84
CA THR A 215 25.01 -18.44 -6.16
C THR A 215 25.19 -19.39 -4.98
N ARG A 216 25.06 -18.89 -3.75
CA ARG A 216 25.19 -19.66 -2.49
C ARG A 216 23.87 -19.82 -1.73
N GLY A 217 22.74 -19.58 -2.41
CA GLY A 217 21.41 -19.59 -1.82
C GLY A 217 20.75 -18.22 -1.77
N THR A 218 19.57 -18.17 -1.16
CA THR A 218 18.76 -16.95 -1.05
C THR A 218 19.35 -16.00 -0.01
N TYR A 219 19.44 -14.71 -0.33
CA TYR A 219 19.82 -13.65 0.61
C TYR A 219 18.79 -12.51 0.55
N ARG A 220 18.81 -11.61 1.54
CA ARG A 220 17.93 -10.43 1.57
C ARG A 220 18.58 -9.21 0.94
N VAL A 221 17.80 -8.44 0.19
CA VAL A 221 18.13 -7.05 -0.15
C VAL A 221 17.26 -6.09 0.65
N ASN A 222 17.76 -4.89 0.91
CA ASN A 222 17.05 -3.89 1.70
C ASN A 222 16.28 -2.93 0.78
N LEU A 223 15.00 -2.74 1.06
CA LEU A 223 14.10 -1.86 0.31
C LEU A 223 13.67 -0.72 1.22
N ARG A 224 13.56 0.48 0.65
CA ARG A 224 12.91 1.63 1.29
C ARG A 224 11.94 2.24 0.31
N HIS A 225 10.84 2.78 0.79
CA HIS A 225 9.86 3.47 -0.05
C HIS A 225 9.72 4.93 0.35
N GLY A 226 9.22 5.74 -0.59
CA GLY A 226 9.00 7.16 -0.39
C GLY A 226 8.20 7.75 -1.55
N VAL A 227 8.08 9.08 -1.53
CA VAL A 227 7.36 9.83 -2.55
C VAL A 227 8.25 10.99 -2.97
N SER A 228 8.49 11.09 -4.28
CA SER A 228 9.26 12.18 -4.86
C SER A 228 8.58 13.54 -4.60
N ARG A 229 9.25 14.64 -4.91
CA ARG A 229 8.66 15.97 -4.71
C ARG A 229 7.44 16.18 -5.60
N VAL A 230 6.31 16.52 -5.00
CA VAL A 230 5.14 17.06 -5.72
C VAL A 230 5.52 18.44 -6.25
N ARG A 231 5.38 18.63 -7.57
CA ARG A 231 5.77 19.88 -8.26
C ARG A 231 4.63 20.89 -8.32
N SER A 232 3.39 20.42 -8.48
CA SER A 232 2.17 21.24 -8.46
C SER A 232 0.97 20.41 -8.02
N GLY A 233 -0.09 21.09 -7.57
CA GLY A 233 -1.37 20.47 -7.25
C GLY A 233 -1.42 19.73 -5.90
N GLU A 234 -2.39 18.84 -5.75
CA GLU A 234 -2.62 18.04 -4.55
C GLU A 234 -2.65 16.53 -4.87
N ARG A 235 -1.83 15.77 -4.14
CA ARG A 235 -1.72 14.32 -4.27
C ARG A 235 -2.28 13.66 -3.02
N TYR A 236 -3.31 12.84 -3.19
CA TYR A 236 -3.88 12.00 -2.14
C TYR A 236 -3.62 10.53 -2.44
N THR A 237 -3.33 9.78 -1.39
CA THR A 237 -3.16 8.32 -1.44
C THR A 237 -3.74 7.70 -0.17
N THR A 238 -4.30 6.51 -0.27
CA THR A 238 -4.60 5.69 0.93
C THR A 238 -3.60 4.55 1.04
N GLY A 239 -3.14 4.29 2.25
CA GLY A 239 -2.26 3.16 2.60
C GLY A 239 -3.07 2.06 3.28
N LEU A 240 -2.88 0.82 2.83
CA LEU A 240 -3.42 -0.38 3.45
C LEU A 240 -2.26 -1.15 4.08
N ILE A 241 -2.31 -1.24 5.41
CA ILE A 241 -1.32 -1.91 6.23
C ILE A 241 -2.04 -3.02 7.00
N PHE A 242 -1.45 -4.20 7.06
CA PHE A 242 -2.17 -5.43 7.41
C PHE A 242 -1.97 -5.90 8.85
N HIS A 243 -1.16 -5.22 9.65
CA HIS A 243 -1.02 -5.44 11.09
C HIS A 243 -1.53 -4.21 11.83
N ASP A 244 -2.02 -4.34 13.06
CA ASP A 244 -2.35 -3.18 13.88
C ASP A 244 -1.10 -2.69 14.65
N ALA A 245 -1.14 -1.46 15.15
CA ALA A 245 -0.06 -0.85 15.93
C ALA A 245 -0.42 -0.82 17.41
N ARG A 246 0.59 -0.74 18.29
CA ARG A 246 0.36 -0.31 19.68
C ARG A 246 -0.25 1.06 19.67
#